data_AF-A0A496VUZ6-F1
#
_entry.id   AF-A0A496VUZ6-F1
#
_cell.length_a   1.000
_cell.length_b   1.000
_cell.length_c   1.000
_cell.angle_alpha   90.00
_cell.angle_beta   90.00
_cell.angle_gamma   90.00
#
_symmetry.space_group_name_H-M   'P 1'
#
loop_
_entity.id
_entity.type
_entity.pdbx_description
1 polymer ?
#
loop_
_entity_poly.entity_id
_entity_poly.type
_entity_poly.pdbx_seq_one_letter_code
_entity_poly.pdbx_strand_id
1 'polypeptide(L)'
;MSLERVDHQVERTQIAKLYLMAGQKAKAANAYEAAIQYLRLGQACLAKNSWEREYDLTLNLYVETLEAAYLNGNPEQANKLSEIVLQQAQTLLDRIKVYQPQIQYYITQNQMQEAIDIGLEVLNRLDIALFDSPPQY
;
A
#
# COMPACT_ATOMS: atom_id res chain seq x y z
N MET A 1 4.40 -0.36 -35.48
CA MET A 1 3.17 -0.16 -34.69
C MET A 1 3.01 -1.08 -33.46
N SER A 2 3.06 -2.42 -33.55
CA SER A 2 2.94 -3.27 -32.34
C SER A 2 4.22 -3.35 -31.49
N LEU A 3 5.39 -3.36 -32.13
CA LEU A 3 6.69 -3.44 -31.44
C LEU A 3 7.06 -2.13 -30.72
N GLU A 4 6.81 -0.97 -31.33
CA GLU A 4 7.05 0.35 -30.71
C GLU A 4 6.24 0.59 -29.43
N ARG A 5 4.99 0.07 -29.36
CA ARG A 5 4.16 0.18 -28.15
C ARG A 5 4.64 -0.72 -27.02
N VAL A 6 5.28 -1.85 -27.35
CA VAL A 6 5.88 -2.75 -26.36
C VAL A 6 7.12 -2.11 -25.77
N ASP A 7 7.98 -1.52 -26.61
CA ASP A 7 9.21 -0.85 -26.18
C ASP A 7 8.93 0.32 -25.22
N HIS A 8 7.98 1.18 -25.60
CA HIS A 8 7.59 2.33 -24.77
C HIS A 8 6.96 1.90 -23.42
N GLN A 9 6.30 0.75 -23.34
CA GLN A 9 5.77 0.27 -22.07
C GLN A 9 6.88 -0.25 -21.17
N VAL A 10 7.85 -1.00 -21.71
CA VAL A 10 9.01 -1.48 -20.96
C VAL A 10 9.80 -0.33 -20.36
N GLU A 11 10.03 0.74 -21.13
CA GLU A 11 10.68 1.97 -20.64
C GLU A 11 9.90 2.62 -19.50
N ARG A 12 8.58 2.76 -19.64
CA ARG A 12 7.71 3.32 -18.59
C ARG A 12 7.75 2.48 -17.31
N THR A 13 7.77 1.16 -17.43
CA THR A 13 7.88 0.25 -16.29
C THR A 13 9.23 0.42 -15.58
N GLN A 14 10.32 0.63 -16.32
CA GLN A 14 11.62 0.91 -15.72
C GLN A 14 11.63 2.27 -15.00
N ILE A 15 11.01 3.30 -15.57
CA ILE A 15 10.84 4.60 -14.93
C ILE A 15 9.99 4.48 -13.65
N ALA A 16 8.90 3.70 -13.69
CA ALA A 16 8.07 3.44 -12.52
C ALA A 16 8.85 2.81 -11.36
N LYS A 17 9.77 1.87 -11.66
CA LYS A 17 10.68 1.27 -10.65
C LYS A 17 11.64 2.30 -10.06
N LEU A 18 12.18 3.21 -10.86
CA LEU A 18 13.05 4.28 -10.36
C LEU A 18 12.28 5.23 -9.42
N TYR A 19 11.05 5.58 -9.78
CA TYR A 19 10.19 6.39 -8.92
C TYR A 19 9.79 5.67 -7.63
N LEU A 20 9.53 4.36 -7.68
CA LEU A 20 9.33 3.54 -6.48
C LEU A 20 10.54 3.64 -5.54
N MET A 21 11.75 3.44 -6.06
CA MET A 21 12.98 3.53 -5.27
C MET A 21 13.20 4.94 -4.69
N ALA A 22 12.93 5.99 -5.47
CA ALA A 22 13.04 7.37 -5.00
C ALA A 22 12.02 7.67 -3.89
N GLY A 23 10.78 7.22 -4.08
CA GLY A 23 9.71 7.34 -3.08
C GLY A 23 10.06 6.65 -1.76
N GLN A 24 10.54 5.41 -1.83
CA GLN A 24 10.98 4.65 -0.65
C GLN A 24 12.13 5.34 0.09
N LYS A 25 13.12 5.87 -0.64
CA LYS A 25 14.23 6.63 -0.05
C LYS A 25 13.75 7.93 0.62
N ALA A 26 12.85 8.66 -0.03
CA ALA A 26 12.27 9.87 0.55
C ALA A 26 11.44 9.57 1.80
N LYS A 27 10.64 8.50 1.79
CA LYS A 27 9.88 8.03 2.96
C LYS A 27 10.79 7.67 4.12
N ALA A 28 11.86 6.91 3.86
CA ALA A 28 12.85 6.55 4.87
C ALA A 28 13.60 7.76 5.47
N ALA A 29 13.70 8.87 4.72
CA ALA A 29 14.25 10.15 5.19
C ALA A 29 13.19 11.06 5.85
N ASN A 30 11.98 10.56 6.12
CA ASN A 30 10.83 11.32 6.63
C ASN A 30 10.38 12.47 5.72
N ALA A 31 10.77 12.48 4.44
CA ALA A 31 10.33 13.44 3.44
C ALA A 31 9.04 12.95 2.76
N TYR A 32 7.97 12.83 3.54
CA TYR A 32 6.75 12.13 3.13
C TYR A 32 6.04 12.78 1.94
N GLU A 33 5.96 14.11 1.88
CA GLU A 33 5.37 14.81 0.73
C GLU A 33 6.14 14.51 -0.57
N ALA A 34 7.48 14.54 -0.53
CA ALA A 34 8.32 14.19 -1.67
C ALA A 34 8.17 12.71 -2.05
N ALA A 35 8.05 11.82 -1.06
CA ALA A 35 7.78 10.41 -1.30
C ALA A 35 6.47 10.21 -2.07
N ILE A 36 5.38 10.85 -1.63
CA ILE A 36 4.07 10.80 -2.30
C ILE A 36 4.18 11.32 -3.73
N GLN A 37 4.92 12.41 -3.97
CA GLN A 37 5.13 12.95 -5.32
C GLN A 37 5.83 11.95 -6.24
N TYR A 38 6.96 11.36 -5.81
CA TYR A 38 7.66 10.36 -6.61
C TYR A 38 6.79 9.13 -6.87
N LEU A 39 6.11 8.61 -5.86
CA LEU A 39 5.30 7.41 -6.00
C LEU A 39 4.11 7.62 -6.94
N ARG A 40 3.46 8.80 -6.91
CA ARG A 40 2.41 9.17 -7.87
C ARG A 40 2.93 9.27 -9.30
N LEU A 41 4.16 9.77 -9.51
CA LEU A 41 4.79 9.74 -10.83
C LEU A 41 5.02 8.29 -11.29
N GLY A 42 5.45 7.41 -10.38
CA GLY A 42 5.54 5.97 -10.65
C GLY A 42 4.21 5.34 -11.05
N GLN A 43 3.12 5.66 -10.33
CA GLN A 43 1.76 5.20 -10.66
C GLN A 43 1.31 5.69 -12.05
N ALA A 44 1.63 6.95 -12.41
CA ALA A 44 1.31 7.51 -13.72
C ALA A 44 2.05 6.82 -14.88
N CYS A 45 3.14 6.11 -14.61
CA CYS A 45 3.87 5.31 -15.60
C CYS A 45 3.24 3.92 -15.84
N LEU A 46 2.37 3.44 -14.95
CA LEU A 46 1.77 2.12 -15.06
C LEU A 46 0.81 2.00 -16.26
N ALA A 47 0.72 0.79 -16.81
CA ALA A 47 -0.31 0.43 -17.77
C ALA A 47 -1.67 0.24 -17.08
N LYS A 48 -2.76 0.30 -17.86
CA LYS A 48 -4.12 0.08 -17.33
C LYS A 48 -4.32 -1.33 -16.73
N ASN A 49 -3.61 -2.33 -17.27
CA ASN A 49 -3.65 -3.72 -16.81
C ASN A 49 -2.42 -4.08 -15.95
N SER A 50 -1.83 -3.09 -15.28
CA SER A 50 -0.64 -3.26 -14.45
C SER A 50 -0.89 -4.19 -13.25
N TRP A 51 -2.09 -4.19 -12.68
CA TRP A 51 -2.49 -5.18 -11.65
C TRP A 51 -2.40 -6.64 -12.13
N GLU A 52 -2.55 -6.91 -13.43
CA GLU A 52 -2.44 -8.26 -13.99
C GLU A 52 -1.02 -8.59 -14.46
N ARG A 53 -0.34 -7.63 -15.08
CA ARG A 53 0.97 -7.86 -15.74
C ARG A 53 2.18 -7.50 -14.90
N GLU A 54 2.01 -6.59 -13.96
CA GLU A 54 3.07 -5.96 -13.16
C GLU A 54 2.62 -5.85 -11.70
N TYR A 55 1.97 -6.90 -11.20
CA TYR A 55 1.27 -6.92 -9.92
C TYR A 55 2.15 -6.40 -8.77
N ASP A 56 3.35 -6.94 -8.59
CA ASP A 56 4.22 -6.56 -7.48
C ASP A 56 4.64 -5.09 -7.52
N LEU A 57 4.98 -4.58 -8.71
CA LEU A 57 5.33 -3.17 -8.89
C LEU A 57 4.15 -2.26 -8.59
N THR A 58 2.98 -2.62 -9.11
CA THR A 58 1.73 -1.89 -8.90
C THR A 58 1.36 -1.87 -7.42
N LEU A 59 1.32 -3.04 -6.79
CA LEU A 59 1.05 -3.19 -5.37
C LEU A 59 1.99 -2.33 -4.53
N ASN A 60 3.30 -2.43 -4.77
CA ASN A 60 4.29 -1.67 -4.01
C ASN A 60 4.13 -0.16 -4.20
N LEU A 61 3.89 0.33 -5.42
CA LEU A 61 3.64 1.76 -5.65
C LEU A 61 2.41 2.26 -4.88
N TYR A 62 1.32 1.50 -4.85
CA TYR A 62 0.12 1.88 -4.11
C TYR A 62 0.30 1.79 -2.59
N VAL A 63 0.90 0.72 -2.09
CA VAL A 63 1.18 0.51 -0.65
C VAL A 63 2.16 1.56 -0.11
N GLU A 64 3.24 1.85 -0.82
CA GLU A 64 4.18 2.89 -0.40
C GLU A 64 3.51 4.26 -0.40
N THR A 65 2.59 4.53 -1.35
CA THR A 65 1.88 5.82 -1.42
C THR A 65 0.89 5.97 -0.27
N LEU A 66 0.13 4.93 0.05
CA LEU A 66 -0.85 4.98 1.15
C LEU A 66 -0.14 5.09 2.51
N GLU A 67 0.97 4.38 2.70
CA GLU A 67 1.74 4.45 3.93
C GLU A 67 2.36 5.85 4.11
N ALA A 68 2.97 6.41 3.06
CA ALA A 68 3.47 7.78 3.09
C ALA A 68 2.34 8.80 3.33
N ALA A 69 1.12 8.57 2.81
CA ALA A 69 -0.03 9.44 3.06
C ALA A 69 -0.49 9.40 4.53
N TYR A 70 -0.54 8.22 5.17
CA TYR A 70 -0.81 8.12 6.61
C TYR A 70 0.28 8.83 7.44
N LEU A 71 1.55 8.59 7.12
CA LEU A 71 2.68 9.24 7.81
C LEU A 71 2.69 10.76 7.63
N ASN A 72 2.17 11.26 6.52
CA ASN A 72 2.00 12.69 6.25
C ASN A 72 0.71 13.27 6.83
N GLY A 73 -0.06 12.50 7.62
CA GLY A 73 -1.30 12.98 8.24
C GLY A 73 -2.48 13.15 7.29
N ASN A 74 -2.49 12.45 6.15
CA ASN A 74 -3.58 12.50 5.17
C ASN A 74 -4.33 11.14 5.08
N PRO A 75 -5.17 10.82 6.08
CA PRO A 75 -5.91 9.57 6.11
C PRO A 75 -6.97 9.46 5.00
N GLU A 76 -7.52 10.58 4.52
CA GLU A 76 -8.53 10.56 3.45
C GLU A 76 -7.93 9.99 2.16
N GLN A 77 -6.74 10.46 1.77
CA GLN A 77 -6.04 9.91 0.61
C GLN A 77 -5.61 8.46 0.86
N ALA A 78 -5.08 8.18 2.04
CA ALA A 78 -4.59 6.85 2.37
C ALA A 78 -5.74 5.82 2.30
N ASN A 79 -6.90 6.11 2.87
CA ASN A 79 -8.08 5.24 2.85
C ASN A 79 -8.57 4.94 1.42
N LYS A 80 -8.59 5.94 0.53
CA LYS A 80 -8.94 5.72 -0.89
C LYS A 80 -7.98 4.75 -1.58
N LEU A 81 -6.69 4.85 -1.28
CA LEU A 81 -5.68 3.94 -1.82
C LEU A 81 -5.80 2.53 -1.18
N SER A 82 -6.09 2.48 0.12
CA SER A 82 -6.35 1.23 0.85
C SER A 82 -7.48 0.44 0.22
N GLU A 83 -8.60 1.08 -0.13
CA GLU A 83 -9.72 0.42 -0.83
C GLU A 83 -9.30 -0.20 -2.17
N ILE A 84 -8.52 0.52 -2.97
CA ILE A 84 -8.01 0.02 -4.26
C ILE A 84 -7.13 -1.21 -4.02
N VAL A 85 -6.19 -1.14 -3.09
CA VAL A 85 -5.29 -2.27 -2.81
C VAL A 85 -6.06 -3.46 -2.27
N LEU A 86 -7.02 -3.28 -1.35
CA LEU A 86 -7.81 -4.37 -0.77
C LEU A 86 -8.72 -5.07 -1.79
N GLN A 87 -9.16 -4.36 -2.84
CA GLN A 87 -9.89 -4.94 -3.97
C GLN A 87 -8.99 -5.77 -4.90
N GLN A 88 -7.73 -5.36 -5.06
CA GLN A 88 -6.77 -5.99 -5.97
C GLN A 88 -5.88 -7.05 -5.31
N ALA A 89 -5.81 -7.05 -3.98
CA ALA A 89 -4.94 -7.93 -3.21
C ALA A 89 -5.25 -9.41 -3.46
N GLN A 90 -4.24 -10.12 -3.98
CA GLN A 90 -4.31 -11.55 -4.30
C GLN A 90 -4.06 -12.43 -3.08
N THR A 91 -3.31 -11.92 -2.10
CA THR A 91 -2.95 -12.69 -0.90
C THR A 91 -3.33 -11.97 0.38
N LEU A 92 -3.35 -12.74 1.46
CA LEU A 92 -3.54 -12.21 2.81
C LEU A 92 -2.45 -11.24 3.22
N LEU A 93 -1.20 -11.56 2.88
CA LEU A 93 -0.05 -10.71 3.15
C LEU A 93 -0.18 -9.35 2.44
N ASP A 94 -0.77 -9.32 1.25
CA ASP A 94 -0.99 -8.06 0.53
C ASP A 94 -2.03 -7.18 1.22
N ARG A 95 -3.06 -7.78 1.83
CA ARG A 95 -4.03 -7.06 2.65
C ARG A 95 -3.39 -6.52 3.93
N ILE A 96 -2.52 -7.31 4.58
CA ILE A 96 -1.81 -6.88 5.80
C ILE A 96 -0.95 -5.63 5.54
N LYS A 97 -0.33 -5.51 4.36
CA LYS A 97 0.42 -4.30 3.94
C LYS A 97 -0.42 -3.02 3.94
N VAL A 98 -1.75 -3.13 3.88
CA VAL A 98 -2.68 -1.99 3.96
C VAL A 98 -3.07 -1.70 5.41
N TYR A 99 -3.47 -2.75 6.14
CA TYR A 99 -4.01 -2.60 7.49
C TYR A 99 -2.95 -2.18 8.51
N GLN A 100 -1.69 -2.62 8.36
CA GLN A 100 -0.63 -2.29 9.31
C GLN A 100 -0.36 -0.77 9.37
N PRO A 101 -0.13 -0.05 8.25
CA PRO A 101 -0.03 1.41 8.25
C PRO A 101 -1.26 2.12 8.84
N GLN A 102 -2.46 1.60 8.56
CA GLN A 102 -3.71 2.17 9.04
C GLN A 102 -3.84 2.05 10.58
N ILE A 103 -3.56 0.86 11.13
CA ILE A 103 -3.52 0.63 12.57
C ILE A 103 -2.48 1.55 13.22
N GLN A 104 -1.28 1.64 12.65
CA GLN A 104 -0.22 2.50 13.18
C GLN A 104 -0.62 3.98 13.18
N TYR A 105 -1.31 4.44 12.15
CA TYR A 105 -1.86 5.79 12.09
C TYR A 105 -2.81 6.06 13.26
N TYR A 106 -3.82 5.21 13.47
CA TYR A 106 -4.77 5.39 14.57
C TYR A 106 -4.11 5.34 15.96
N ILE A 107 -3.10 4.46 16.14
CA ILE A 107 -2.27 4.47 17.35
C ILE A 107 -1.59 5.83 17.55
N THR A 108 -0.98 6.40 16.49
CA THR A 108 -0.31 7.71 16.60
C THR A 108 -1.28 8.86 16.86
N GLN A 109 -2.55 8.73 16.48
CA GLN A 109 -3.61 9.68 16.80
C GLN A 109 -4.28 9.44 18.15
N ASN A 110 -3.76 8.51 18.96
CA ASN A 110 -4.35 8.10 20.25
C ASN A 110 -5.79 7.55 20.12
N GLN A 111 -6.13 7.03 18.93
CA GLN A 111 -7.39 6.38 18.57
C GLN A 111 -7.24 4.87 18.73
N MET A 112 -7.02 4.43 19.98
CA MET A 112 -6.69 3.03 20.28
C MET A 112 -7.84 2.07 19.96
N GLN A 113 -9.10 2.49 20.15
CA GLN A 113 -10.24 1.62 19.88
C GLN A 113 -10.34 1.30 18.38
N GLU A 114 -10.16 2.30 17.52
CA GLU A 114 -10.16 2.15 16.07
C GLU A 114 -9.03 1.22 15.60
N ALA A 115 -7.84 1.35 16.19
CA ALA A 115 -6.72 0.45 15.91
C ALA A 115 -7.05 -1.01 16.30
N ILE A 116 -7.69 -1.22 17.46
CA ILE A 116 -8.11 -2.54 17.94
C ILE A 116 -9.20 -3.11 17.02
N ASP A 117 -10.23 -2.34 16.69
CA ASP A 117 -11.36 -2.77 15.87
C ASP A 117 -10.89 -3.25 14.49
N ILE A 118 -9.96 -2.51 13.87
CA ILE A 118 -9.33 -2.91 12.59
C ILE A 118 -8.52 -4.19 12.78
N GLY A 119 -7.72 -4.29 13.85
CA GLY A 119 -6.95 -5.49 14.15
C GLY A 119 -7.84 -6.74 14.31
N LEU A 120 -8.95 -6.62 15.02
CA LEU A 120 -9.94 -7.68 15.21
C LEU A 120 -10.61 -8.07 13.89
N GLU A 121 -11.02 -7.09 13.08
CA GLU A 121 -11.60 -7.34 11.76
C GLU A 121 -10.62 -8.10 10.86
N VAL A 122 -9.36 -7.69 10.86
CA VAL A 122 -8.29 -8.35 10.09
C VAL A 122 -8.11 -9.78 10.55
N LEU A 123 -7.94 -10.02 11.85
CA LEU A 123 -7.75 -11.36 12.40
C LEU A 123 -8.91 -12.30 12.08
N ASN A 124 -10.15 -11.81 12.17
CA ASN A 124 -11.34 -12.56 11.78
C ASN A 124 -11.31 -12.94 10.29
N ARG A 125 -10.92 -12.01 9.40
CA ARG A 125 -10.71 -12.31 7.97
C ARG A 125 -9.55 -13.27 7.72
N LEU A 126 -8.63 -13.45 8.68
CA LEU A 126 -7.54 -14.43 8.62
C LEU A 126 -7.93 -15.79 9.22
N ASP A 127 -9.19 -15.97 9.67
CA ASP A 127 -9.65 -17.11 10.46
C ASP A 127 -8.82 -17.32 11.75
N ILE A 128 -8.22 -16.26 12.28
CA ILE A 128 -7.46 -16.29 13.55
C ILE A 128 -8.38 -15.86 14.68
N ALA A 129 -8.76 -16.83 15.52
CA ALA A 129 -9.49 -16.56 16.74
C ALA A 129 -8.56 -16.00 17.83
N LEU A 130 -8.91 -14.85 18.39
CA LEU A 130 -8.36 -14.41 19.68
C LEU A 130 -9.21 -15.00 20.80
N PHE A 131 -8.56 -15.65 21.75
CA PHE A 131 -9.21 -16.16 22.95
C PHE A 131 -8.91 -15.22 24.10
N ASP A 132 -9.95 -14.80 24.82
CA ASP A 132 -9.82 -13.99 26.05
C ASP A 132 -9.19 -14.78 27.21
N SER A 133 -8.86 -16.05 27.00
CA SER A 133 -8.18 -16.94 27.94
C SER A 133 -7.37 -17.99 27.16
N PRO A 134 -6.22 -18.46 27.68
CA PRO A 134 -5.40 -19.44 26.99
C PRO A 134 -6.20 -20.72 26.67
N PRO A 135 -5.95 -21.36 25.51
CA PRO A 135 -6.67 -22.59 25.14
C PRO A 135 -6.46 -23.66 26.22
N GLN A 136 -7.55 -24.23 26.72
CA GLN A 136 -7.48 -25.38 27.62
C GLN A 136 -7.26 -26.62 26.76
N TYR A 137 -6.06 -27.21 26.86
CA TYR A 137 -5.68 -28.49 26.23
C TYR A 137 -5.90 -29.65 27.20
#